data_AF-A0A0L8I1J5-F1
#
_entry.id   AF-A0A0L8I1J5-F1
#
_cell.length_a   1.000
_cell.length_b   1.000
_cell.length_c   1.000
_cell.angle_alpha   90.00
_cell.angle_beta   90.00
_cell.angle_gamma   90.00
#
_symmetry.space_group_name_H-M   'P 1'
#
loop_
_entity.id
_entity.type
_entity.pdbx_description
1 polymer ?
#
loop_
_entity_poly.entity_id
_entity_poly.type
_entity_poly.pdbx_seq_one_letter_code
_entity_poly.pdbx_strand_id
1 'polypeptide(L)'
;MVVAVSPVSSIYFFFLIHSFQFPDINECEKNPCSSNGRCLNTQGSYFCVCNRGYQKENNKCVDTNECLWKPSPCPSNASCHNSPGSYNCDCQSGYKVDETTKKCVDIDECQNKGICSQRCTNTPGSYVCSCADGYQIFMNRYCVDIDECRCQNGGCPFPLKCINTPGSNYCDCPYGFTSKDDKCYLMPNVKLNYTIPGNKTVIPKVKLPVLKPSGSG
;
A
#
# COMPACT_ATOMS: atom_id res chain seq x y z
N MET A 1 -68.69 -68.26 -8.78
CA MET A 1 -69.81 -67.37 -8.41
C MET A 1 -69.72 -66.15 -9.31
N VAL A 2 -70.71 -65.97 -10.17
CA VAL A 2 -70.79 -64.85 -11.13
C VAL A 2 -71.44 -63.69 -10.39
N VAL A 3 -70.74 -62.57 -10.20
CA VAL A 3 -71.35 -61.34 -9.69
C VAL A 3 -71.81 -60.55 -10.90
N ALA A 4 -73.12 -60.46 -11.09
CA ALA A 4 -73.75 -59.68 -12.15
C ALA A 4 -73.56 -58.18 -11.88
N VAL A 5 -73.02 -57.45 -12.85
CA VAL A 5 -73.07 -55.98 -12.89
C VAL A 5 -74.27 -55.57 -13.74
N SER A 6 -75.30 -55.03 -13.07
CA SER A 6 -76.49 -54.46 -13.70
C SER A 6 -76.20 -53.05 -14.25
N PRO A 7 -76.65 -52.70 -15.48
CA PRO A 7 -76.36 -51.42 -16.11
C PRO A 7 -77.45 -50.42 -15.76
N VAL A 8 -77.41 -49.84 -14.57
CA VAL A 8 -78.22 -48.65 -14.25
C VAL A 8 -77.40 -47.69 -13.39
N SER A 9 -77.29 -46.47 -13.90
CA SER A 9 -76.79 -45.26 -13.24
C SER A 9 -75.29 -44.98 -13.31
N SER A 10 -74.76 -44.91 -14.54
CA SER A 10 -73.53 -44.18 -14.95
C SER A 10 -73.54 -42.68 -14.64
N ILE A 11 -74.34 -42.21 -13.67
CA ILE A 11 -74.36 -40.83 -13.17
C ILE A 11 -73.71 -40.78 -11.79
N TYR A 12 -73.83 -41.81 -10.95
CA TYR A 12 -73.14 -41.87 -9.65
C TYR A 12 -71.64 -42.19 -9.78
N PHE A 13 -71.20 -42.80 -10.88
CA PHE A 13 -69.79 -43.06 -11.15
C PHE A 13 -69.01 -41.79 -11.54
N PHE A 14 -69.70 -40.76 -12.06
CA PHE A 14 -69.10 -39.47 -12.39
C PHE A 14 -69.01 -38.50 -11.20
N PHE A 15 -69.80 -38.70 -10.14
CA PHE A 15 -69.73 -37.88 -8.92
C PHE A 15 -68.63 -38.33 -7.94
N LEU A 16 -68.10 -39.56 -8.05
CA LEU A 16 -67.01 -40.06 -7.19
C LEU A 16 -65.59 -39.90 -7.79
N ILE A 17 -65.45 -39.28 -8.96
CA ILE A 17 -64.14 -38.95 -9.55
C ILE A 17 -63.80 -37.46 -9.48
N HIS A 18 -64.75 -36.60 -9.09
CA HIS A 18 -64.51 -35.16 -8.89
C HIS A 18 -64.08 -34.79 -7.46
N SER A 19 -63.91 -35.77 -6.55
CA SER A 19 -63.54 -35.52 -5.15
C SER A 19 -62.36 -36.35 -4.65
N PHE A 20 -61.74 -37.18 -5.50
CA PHE A 20 -60.48 -37.85 -5.14
C PHE A 20 -59.32 -36.90 -5.38
N GLN A 21 -59.10 -35.99 -4.44
CA GLN A 21 -57.85 -35.26 -4.36
C GLN A 21 -56.80 -36.24 -3.83
N PHE A 22 -55.94 -36.76 -4.71
CA PHE A 22 -54.77 -37.50 -4.27
C PHE A 22 -53.97 -36.62 -3.29
N PRO A 23 -53.56 -37.13 -2.13
CA PRO A 23 -52.69 -36.38 -1.25
C PRO A 23 -51.41 -36.04 -2.01
N ASP A 24 -50.99 -34.80 -1.86
CA ASP A 24 -49.74 -34.31 -2.41
C ASP A 24 -48.55 -35.12 -1.88
N ILE A 25 -47.57 -35.39 -2.75
CA ILE A 25 -46.36 -36.12 -2.36
C ILE A 25 -45.43 -35.13 -1.68
N ASN A 26 -45.10 -35.34 -0.40
CA ASN A 26 -44.15 -34.48 0.29
C ASN A 26 -42.71 -34.73 -0.18
N GLU A 27 -42.21 -33.97 -1.16
CA GLU A 27 -40.85 -34.19 -1.66
C GLU A 27 -39.77 -33.79 -0.64
N CYS A 28 -40.11 -33.00 0.38
CA CYS A 28 -39.15 -32.56 1.40
C CYS A 28 -38.67 -33.68 2.33
N GLU A 29 -39.35 -34.82 2.37
CA GLU A 29 -38.90 -35.99 3.14
C GLU A 29 -37.55 -36.55 2.64
N LYS A 30 -37.23 -36.32 1.37
CA LYS A 30 -35.97 -36.76 0.75
C LYS A 30 -34.84 -35.72 0.83
N ASN A 31 -35.04 -34.62 1.55
CA ASN A 31 -34.11 -33.48 1.61
C ASN A 31 -33.57 -33.09 0.22
N PRO A 32 -34.44 -32.76 -0.76
CA PRO A 32 -34.03 -32.51 -2.14
C PRO A 32 -33.24 -31.19 -2.31
N CYS A 33 -33.22 -30.33 -1.29
CA CYS A 33 -32.52 -29.05 -1.32
C CYS A 33 -31.06 -29.17 -0.86
N SER A 34 -30.19 -28.33 -1.41
CA SER A 34 -28.78 -28.20 -0.97
C SER A 34 -28.68 -27.76 0.51
N SER A 35 -27.54 -28.01 1.17
CA SER A 35 -27.29 -27.74 2.60
C SER A 35 -27.53 -26.29 3.06
N ASN A 36 -27.58 -25.34 2.12
CA ASN A 36 -27.81 -23.91 2.38
C ASN A 36 -29.23 -23.45 2.01
N GLY A 37 -30.23 -24.32 2.10
CA GLY A 37 -31.62 -23.97 1.89
C GLY A 37 -32.61 -24.90 2.61
N ARG A 38 -33.81 -24.40 2.84
CA ARG A 38 -34.94 -25.14 3.41
C ARG A 38 -35.91 -25.58 2.31
N CYS A 39 -36.40 -26.80 2.40
CA CYS A 39 -37.44 -27.30 1.51
C CYS A 39 -38.83 -26.84 1.99
N LEU A 40 -39.66 -26.39 1.05
CA LEU A 40 -41.08 -26.12 1.26
C LEU A 40 -41.88 -27.02 0.33
N ASN A 41 -42.74 -27.85 0.91
CA ASN A 41 -43.67 -28.68 0.14
C ASN A 41 -44.82 -27.82 -0.38
N THR A 42 -45.21 -28.00 -1.63
CA THR A 42 -46.28 -27.23 -2.29
C THR A 42 -47.18 -28.17 -3.07
N GLN A 43 -48.43 -27.78 -3.33
CA GLN A 43 -49.32 -28.68 -4.05
C GLN A 43 -48.82 -28.98 -5.47
N GLY A 44 -48.46 -30.24 -5.74
CA GLY A 44 -47.92 -30.73 -7.01
C GLY A 44 -46.42 -30.50 -7.23
N SER A 45 -45.68 -29.98 -6.24
CA SER A 45 -44.22 -29.76 -6.34
C SER A 45 -43.57 -29.38 -4.99
N TYR A 46 -42.31 -28.97 -5.03
CA TYR A 46 -41.63 -28.36 -3.88
C TYR A 46 -40.79 -27.16 -4.30
N PHE A 47 -40.47 -26.29 -3.35
CA PHE A 47 -39.60 -25.15 -3.55
C PHE A 47 -38.50 -25.07 -2.48
N CYS A 48 -37.25 -24.92 -2.93
CA CYS A 48 -36.12 -24.66 -2.04
C CYS A 48 -35.96 -23.15 -1.78
N VAL A 49 -36.08 -22.74 -0.53
CA VAL A 49 -35.79 -21.38 -0.08
C VAL A 49 -34.36 -21.35 0.44
N CYS A 50 -33.48 -20.61 -0.23
CA CYS A 50 -32.08 -20.50 0.16
C CYS A 50 -31.89 -19.60 1.39
N ASN A 51 -30.85 -19.90 2.17
CA ASN A 51 -30.43 -19.09 3.30
C ASN A 51 -29.94 -17.71 2.82
N ARG A 52 -29.88 -16.73 3.72
CA ARG A 52 -29.34 -15.40 3.41
C ARG A 52 -27.92 -15.54 2.84
N GLY A 53 -27.62 -14.79 1.77
CA GLY A 53 -26.33 -14.87 1.07
C GLY A 53 -26.26 -15.96 0.00
N TYR A 54 -27.35 -16.71 -0.24
CA TYR A 54 -27.42 -17.73 -1.28
C TYR A 54 -28.56 -17.45 -2.26
N GLN A 55 -28.34 -17.76 -3.54
CA GLN A 55 -29.32 -17.69 -4.60
C GLN A 55 -29.64 -19.08 -5.17
N LYS A 56 -30.83 -19.23 -5.74
CA LYS A 56 -31.26 -20.50 -6.34
C LYS A 56 -30.72 -20.61 -7.76
N GLU A 57 -29.92 -21.65 -8.00
CA GLU A 57 -29.41 -22.02 -9.33
C GLU A 57 -29.59 -23.53 -9.52
N ASN A 58 -30.34 -23.96 -10.54
CA ASN A 58 -30.61 -25.38 -10.84
C ASN A 58 -31.09 -26.21 -9.63
N ASN A 59 -32.05 -25.68 -8.86
CA ASN A 59 -32.58 -26.26 -7.61
C ASN A 59 -31.54 -26.47 -6.49
N LYS A 60 -30.35 -25.86 -6.61
CA LYS A 60 -29.35 -25.79 -5.55
C LYS A 60 -29.23 -24.35 -5.05
N CYS A 61 -28.86 -24.21 -3.78
CA CYS A 61 -28.52 -22.93 -3.19
C CYS A 61 -27.02 -22.72 -3.37
N VAL A 62 -26.67 -21.78 -4.23
CA VAL A 62 -25.29 -21.38 -4.52
C VAL A 62 -25.01 -20.05 -3.87
N ASP A 63 -23.79 -19.89 -3.41
CA ASP A 63 -23.34 -18.67 -2.76
C ASP A 63 -23.47 -17.46 -3.69
N THR A 64 -23.99 -16.36 -3.17
CA THR A 64 -24.09 -15.10 -3.92
C THR A 64 -22.81 -14.31 -3.70
N ASN A 65 -22.02 -14.12 -4.76
CA ASN A 65 -20.83 -13.29 -4.65
C ASN A 65 -21.18 -11.80 -4.58
N GLU A 66 -21.29 -11.24 -3.38
CA GLU A 66 -21.66 -9.84 -3.21
C GLU A 66 -20.59 -8.88 -3.73
N CYS A 67 -19.32 -9.30 -3.79
CA CYS A 67 -18.22 -8.52 -4.33
C CYS A 67 -18.38 -8.23 -5.84
N LEU A 68 -19.04 -9.12 -6.57
CA LEU A 68 -19.32 -8.96 -8.00
C LEU A 68 -20.70 -8.38 -8.27
N TRP A 69 -21.67 -8.71 -7.42
CA TRP A 69 -23.08 -8.40 -7.68
C TRP A 69 -23.52 -7.03 -7.14
N LYS A 70 -23.00 -6.60 -5.98
CA LYS A 70 -23.39 -5.30 -5.40
C LYS A 70 -22.45 -4.19 -5.89
N PRO A 71 -22.98 -3.02 -6.30
CA PRO A 71 -22.15 -1.85 -6.53
C PRO A 71 -21.59 -1.35 -5.18
N SER A 72 -20.26 -1.27 -5.08
CA SER A 72 -19.52 -0.84 -3.88
C SER A 72 -19.94 -1.58 -2.59
N PRO A 73 -19.71 -2.91 -2.49
CA PRO A 73 -20.11 -3.71 -1.34
C PRO A 73 -19.34 -3.35 -0.06
N CYS A 74 -18.14 -2.78 -0.22
CA CYS A 74 -17.23 -2.39 0.83
C CYS A 74 -17.02 -0.87 0.87
N PRO A 75 -16.62 -0.30 2.02
CA PRO A 75 -16.25 1.11 2.12
C PRO A 75 -15.08 1.46 1.20
N SER A 76 -14.91 2.75 0.89
CA SER A 76 -13.74 3.24 0.12
C SER A 76 -12.43 2.77 0.77
N ASN A 77 -11.43 2.47 -0.06
CA ASN A 77 -10.11 1.95 0.36
C ASN A 77 -10.17 0.60 1.10
N ALA A 78 -11.17 -0.23 0.79
CA ALA A 78 -11.26 -1.61 1.24
C ALA A 78 -11.33 -2.59 0.06
N SER A 79 -10.78 -3.78 0.27
CA SER A 79 -10.86 -4.93 -0.62
C SER A 79 -12.02 -5.82 -0.19
N CYS A 80 -12.81 -6.29 -1.16
CA CYS A 80 -13.92 -7.21 -0.92
C CYS A 80 -13.47 -8.66 -1.11
N HIS A 81 -13.78 -9.50 -0.13
CA HIS A 81 -13.50 -10.92 -0.13
C HIS A 81 -14.80 -11.71 0.05
N ASN A 82 -15.19 -12.46 -0.98
CA ASN A 82 -16.39 -13.29 -0.92
C ASN A 82 -16.19 -14.52 -0.02
N SER A 83 -17.22 -14.92 0.69
CA SER A 83 -17.20 -16.09 1.60
C SER A 83 -18.55 -16.82 1.54
N PRO A 84 -18.63 -18.13 1.83
CA PRO A 84 -19.91 -18.83 1.79
C PRO A 84 -20.98 -18.20 2.72
N GLY A 85 -22.02 -17.61 2.13
CA GLY A 85 -23.14 -16.96 2.79
C GLY A 85 -22.92 -15.48 3.17
N SER A 86 -21.76 -14.90 2.85
CA SER A 86 -21.45 -13.51 3.17
C SER A 86 -20.21 -12.98 2.45
N TYR A 87 -19.75 -11.79 2.85
CA TYR A 87 -18.50 -11.23 2.36
C TYR A 87 -17.83 -10.42 3.47
N ASN A 88 -16.51 -10.31 3.38
CA ASN A 88 -15.71 -9.51 4.29
C ASN A 88 -15.04 -8.36 3.52
N CYS A 89 -14.84 -7.26 4.23
CA CYS A 89 -14.15 -6.08 3.72
C CYS A 89 -12.92 -5.82 4.58
N ASP A 90 -11.75 -5.90 3.95
CA ASP A 90 -10.49 -5.61 4.61
C ASP A 90 -9.92 -4.29 4.08
N CYS A 91 -9.47 -3.41 4.97
CA CYS A 91 -8.83 -2.17 4.55
C CYS A 91 -7.58 -2.48 3.71
N GLN A 92 -7.40 -1.72 2.64
CA GLN A 92 -6.21 -1.81 1.82
C GLN A 92 -4.96 -1.44 2.64
N SER A 93 -3.79 -1.91 2.20
CA SER A 93 -2.50 -1.55 2.82
C SER A 93 -2.36 -0.03 2.96
N GLY A 94 -1.90 0.43 4.13
CA GLY A 94 -1.81 1.87 4.46
C GLY A 94 -3.10 2.46 5.05
N TYR A 95 -4.17 1.68 5.21
CA TYR A 95 -5.43 2.11 5.81
C TYR A 95 -5.80 1.28 7.04
N LYS A 96 -6.51 1.90 7.97
CA LYS A 96 -7.06 1.24 9.17
C LYS A 96 -8.56 1.49 9.28
N VAL A 97 -9.26 0.59 9.97
CA VAL A 97 -10.69 0.78 10.29
C VAL A 97 -10.80 1.86 11.36
N ASP A 98 -11.55 2.91 11.07
CA ASP A 98 -11.97 3.88 12.06
C ASP A 98 -13.09 3.29 12.94
N GLU A 99 -12.91 3.28 14.25
CA GLU A 99 -13.83 2.60 15.17
C GLU A 99 -15.23 3.20 15.19
N THR A 100 -15.34 4.50 14.92
CA THR A 100 -16.60 5.25 14.98
C THR A 100 -17.39 5.11 13.68
N THR A 101 -16.74 5.34 12.56
CA THR A 101 -17.38 5.38 11.23
C THR A 101 -17.38 4.03 10.53
N LYS A 102 -16.60 3.05 11.00
CA LYS A 102 -16.37 1.74 10.37
C LYS A 102 -15.85 1.84 8.92
N LYS A 103 -15.19 2.96 8.57
CA LYS A 103 -14.58 3.19 7.26
C LYS A 103 -13.07 3.01 7.32
N CYS A 104 -12.47 2.73 6.17
CA CYS A 104 -11.03 2.69 6.05
C CYS A 104 -10.49 4.11 5.92
N VAL A 105 -9.76 4.54 6.96
CA VAL A 105 -9.08 5.83 7.02
C VAL A 105 -7.59 5.62 6.87
N ASP A 106 -6.96 6.61 6.27
CA ASP A 106 -5.53 6.63 6.04
C ASP A 106 -4.75 6.51 7.35
N ILE A 107 -3.69 5.72 7.36
CA ILE A 107 -2.78 5.62 8.49
C ILE A 107 -1.75 6.74 8.34
N ASP A 108 -1.77 7.73 9.25
CA ASP A 108 -0.71 8.74 9.28
C ASP A 108 0.57 8.14 9.89
N GLU A 109 1.47 7.63 9.04
CA GLU A 109 2.73 7.07 9.51
C GLU A 109 3.66 8.13 10.10
N CYS A 110 3.49 9.42 9.78
CA CYS A 110 4.31 10.50 10.32
C CYS A 110 4.05 10.75 11.81
N GLN A 111 2.97 10.21 12.39
CA GLN A 111 2.77 10.20 13.85
C GLN A 111 3.78 9.30 14.57
N ASN A 112 4.39 8.34 13.87
CA ASN A 112 5.40 7.46 14.44
C ASN A 112 6.81 8.07 14.31
N LYS A 113 7.45 8.33 15.46
CA LYS A 113 8.79 8.89 15.51
C LYS A 113 9.81 7.92 14.89
N GLY A 114 10.69 8.44 14.04
CA GLY A 114 11.77 7.67 13.42
C GLY A 114 11.42 6.98 12.10
N ILE A 115 10.21 7.20 11.56
CA ILE A 115 9.85 6.77 10.19
C ILE A 115 10.76 7.42 9.14
N CYS A 116 10.98 8.73 9.26
CA CYS A 116 11.92 9.50 8.46
C CYS A 116 13.01 10.08 9.36
N SER A 117 14.24 10.21 8.85
CA SER A 117 15.33 10.82 9.62
C SER A 117 15.21 12.34 9.77
N GLN A 118 14.50 13.01 8.85
CA GLN A 118 14.32 14.47 8.86
C GLN A 118 12.86 14.87 8.66
N ARG A 119 12.36 14.95 7.41
CA ARG A 119 11.00 15.42 7.11
C ARG A 119 10.12 14.26 6.65
N CYS A 120 8.89 14.22 7.15
CA CYS A 120 7.87 13.24 6.77
C CYS A 120 6.64 13.97 6.23
N THR A 121 6.06 13.45 5.16
CA THR A 121 4.79 13.93 4.60
C THR A 121 3.87 12.74 4.39
N ASN A 122 2.73 12.75 5.09
CA ASN A 122 1.73 11.72 4.96
C ASN A 122 1.00 11.83 3.62
N THR A 123 0.69 10.69 3.00
CA THR A 123 0.02 10.60 1.69
C THR A 123 -1.06 9.51 1.73
N PRO A 124 -2.09 9.55 0.87
CA PRO A 124 -3.10 8.49 0.88
C PRO A 124 -2.50 7.09 0.65
N GLY A 125 -2.56 6.24 1.68
CA GLY A 125 -2.07 4.86 1.71
C GLY A 125 -0.57 4.69 1.95
N SER A 126 0.17 5.77 2.24
CA SER A 126 1.64 5.73 2.42
C SER A 126 2.18 7.04 3.00
N TYR A 127 3.49 7.16 3.14
CA TYR A 127 4.18 8.41 3.42
C TYR A 127 5.36 8.62 2.48
N VAL A 128 5.87 9.85 2.44
CA VAL A 128 7.10 10.22 1.73
C VAL A 128 8.04 10.92 2.70
N CYS A 129 9.29 10.44 2.75
CA CYS A 129 10.36 11.13 3.45
C CYS A 129 11.07 12.11 2.52
N SER A 130 11.47 13.26 3.06
CA SER A 130 12.30 14.24 2.36
C SER A 130 13.39 14.78 3.27
N CYS A 131 14.41 15.38 2.64
CA CYS A 131 15.58 15.90 3.33
C CYS A 131 15.60 17.44 3.30
N ALA A 132 16.33 18.01 4.25
CA ALA A 132 16.73 19.41 4.24
C ALA A 132 17.74 19.68 3.13
N ASP A 133 17.89 20.96 2.79
CA ASP A 133 18.92 21.39 1.85
C ASP A 133 20.31 20.97 2.38
N GLY A 134 21.21 20.59 1.47
CA GLY A 134 22.52 20.02 1.83
C GLY A 134 22.49 18.52 2.18
N TYR A 135 21.36 17.84 2.07
CA TYR A 135 21.25 16.39 2.30
C TYR A 135 20.64 15.67 1.09
N GLN A 136 21.08 14.42 0.89
CA GLN A 136 20.51 13.51 -0.10
C GLN A 136 19.76 12.35 0.58
N ILE A 137 18.67 11.92 -0.05
CA ILE A 137 17.88 10.80 0.45
C ILE A 137 18.54 9.45 0.16
N PHE A 138 18.54 8.57 1.15
CA PHE A 138 19.10 7.22 1.11
C PHE A 138 18.08 6.22 1.65
N MET A 139 17.88 5.12 0.93
CA MET A 139 16.89 4.07 1.23
C MET A 139 15.48 4.63 1.50
N ASN A 140 15.10 5.70 0.81
CA ASN A 140 13.82 6.42 0.92
C ASN A 140 13.44 6.90 2.34
N ARG A 141 14.37 6.91 3.30
CA ARG A 141 14.07 7.26 4.71
C ARG A 141 15.17 8.01 5.44
N TYR A 142 16.43 7.84 5.04
CA TYR A 142 17.58 8.46 5.67
C TYR A 142 18.07 9.64 4.86
N CYS A 143 18.50 10.69 5.53
CA CYS A 143 19.11 11.86 4.93
C CYS A 143 20.59 11.85 5.27
N VAL A 144 21.41 11.72 4.24
CA VAL A 144 22.86 11.70 4.35
C VAL A 144 23.38 13.04 3.88
N ASP A 145 24.29 13.60 4.66
CA ASP A 145 24.97 14.85 4.35
C ASP A 145 25.65 14.76 2.97
N ILE A 146 25.47 15.80 2.15
CA ILE A 146 26.17 15.91 0.87
C ILE A 146 27.55 16.50 1.18
N ASP A 147 28.61 15.78 0.84
CA ASP A 147 29.96 16.29 1.00
C ASP A 147 30.32 17.23 -0.16
N GLU A 148 30.00 18.54 -0.02
CA GLU A 148 30.21 19.52 -1.09
C GLU A 148 31.71 19.71 -1.39
N CYS A 149 32.59 19.41 -0.43
CA CYS A 149 34.04 19.52 -0.60
C CYS A 149 34.61 18.53 -1.62
N ARG A 150 33.89 17.46 -1.97
CA ARG A 150 34.32 16.50 -3.00
C ARG A 150 34.33 17.08 -4.41
N CYS A 151 33.58 18.15 -4.66
CA CYS A 151 33.51 18.79 -5.95
C CYS A 151 34.16 20.18 -5.89
N GLN A 152 35.17 20.42 -6.73
CA GLN A 152 35.79 21.75 -6.90
C GLN A 152 36.13 22.48 -5.58
N ASN A 153 36.60 21.75 -4.56
CA ASN A 153 36.90 22.31 -3.23
C ASN A 153 35.69 23.07 -2.62
N GLY A 154 34.47 22.58 -2.83
CA GLY A 154 33.23 23.21 -2.34
C GLY A 154 33.03 24.66 -2.82
N GLY A 155 33.65 25.04 -3.94
CA GLY A 155 33.65 26.43 -4.42
C GLY A 155 34.60 27.37 -3.68
N CYS A 156 35.41 26.88 -2.75
CA CYS A 156 36.32 27.72 -1.98
C CYS A 156 37.50 28.21 -2.83
N PRO A 157 37.77 29.53 -2.86
CA PRO A 157 38.89 30.07 -3.60
C PRO A 157 40.21 29.70 -2.93
N PHE A 158 41.23 29.48 -3.73
CA PHE A 158 42.59 29.31 -3.22
C PHE A 158 43.06 30.62 -2.53
N PRO A 159 43.67 30.59 -1.32
CA PRO A 159 44.24 29.44 -0.59
C PRO A 159 43.33 28.76 0.45
N LEU A 160 42.03 29.07 0.49
CA LEU A 160 41.10 28.47 1.46
C LEU A 160 40.83 27.00 1.10
N LYS A 161 40.63 26.20 2.15
CA LYS A 161 40.26 24.79 2.06
C LYS A 161 38.81 24.63 2.49
N CYS A 162 38.06 23.83 1.75
CA CYS A 162 36.70 23.47 2.13
C CYS A 162 36.69 22.57 3.37
N ILE A 163 35.79 22.89 4.29
CA ILE A 163 35.43 22.09 5.46
C ILE A 163 33.96 21.71 5.33
N ASN A 164 33.71 20.41 5.27
CA ASN A 164 32.36 19.86 5.17
C ASN A 164 31.67 19.89 6.53
N THR A 165 30.39 20.24 6.55
CA THR A 165 29.57 20.28 7.77
C THR A 165 28.19 19.70 7.50
N PRO A 166 27.46 19.22 8.52
CA PRO A 166 26.11 18.69 8.30
C PRO A 166 25.17 19.73 7.67
N GLY A 167 24.77 19.51 6.41
CA GLY A 167 23.86 20.34 5.62
C GLY A 167 24.50 21.52 4.90
N SER A 168 25.83 21.66 4.94
CA SER A 168 26.52 22.78 4.29
C SER A 168 28.03 22.58 4.25
N ASN A 169 28.73 23.54 3.64
CA ASN A 169 30.16 23.65 3.70
C ASN A 169 30.58 25.08 4.01
N TYR A 170 31.78 25.25 4.54
CA TYR A 170 32.41 26.56 4.65
C TYR A 170 33.89 26.49 4.29
N CYS A 171 34.43 27.65 3.93
CA CYS A 171 35.83 27.79 3.57
C CYS A 171 36.63 28.27 4.78
N ASP A 172 37.69 27.55 5.11
CA ASP A 172 38.59 27.93 6.19
C ASP A 172 40.05 27.95 5.74
N CYS A 173 40.86 28.69 6.48
CA CYS A 173 42.29 28.75 6.22
C CYS A 173 43.01 27.46 6.65
N PRO A 174 44.12 27.09 5.98
CA PRO A 174 44.96 26.00 6.44
C PRO A 174 45.43 26.21 7.88
N TYR A 175 45.76 25.11 8.57
CA TYR A 175 46.20 25.16 9.97
C TYR A 175 47.34 26.18 10.19
N GLY A 176 47.17 27.03 11.19
CA GLY A 176 48.13 28.08 11.53
C GLY A 176 47.95 29.40 10.78
N PHE A 177 46.88 29.53 9.99
CA PHE A 177 46.49 30.77 9.32
C PHE A 177 45.13 31.27 9.85
N THR A 178 44.97 32.58 9.90
CA THR A 178 43.69 33.24 10.17
C THR A 178 43.16 33.88 8.90
N SER A 179 41.84 33.86 8.72
CA SER A 179 41.17 34.58 7.64
C SER A 179 41.07 36.07 7.97
N LYS A 180 41.36 36.91 6.99
CA LYS A 180 41.04 38.36 6.99
C LYS A 180 40.86 38.79 5.53
N ASP A 181 39.74 39.45 5.20
CA ASP A 181 39.44 39.93 3.84
C ASP A 181 39.63 38.84 2.75
N ASP A 182 39.07 37.64 2.98
CA ASP A 182 39.18 36.45 2.11
C ASP A 182 40.62 36.01 1.79
N LYS A 183 41.59 36.39 2.64
CA LYS A 183 42.98 35.98 2.56
C LYS A 183 43.42 35.30 3.85
N CYS A 184 44.28 34.30 3.70
CA CYS A 184 44.87 33.60 4.83
C CYS A 184 46.20 34.22 5.22
N TYR A 185 46.32 34.63 6.48
CA TYR A 185 47.54 35.20 7.07
C TYR A 185 48.08 34.30 8.17
N LEU A 186 49.39 34.11 8.21
CA LEU A 186 50.03 33.32 9.26
C LEU A 186 49.71 33.91 10.64
N MET A 187 49.26 33.07 11.57
CA MET A 187 48.99 33.48 12.94
C MET A 187 50.31 33.91 13.64
N PRO A 188 50.28 34.91 14.54
CA PRO A 188 51.50 35.50 15.13
C PRO A 188 52.41 34.49 15.87
N ASN A 189 51.83 33.41 16.39
CA ASN A 189 52.52 32.42 17.23
C ASN A 189 52.89 31.13 16.48
N VAL A 190 52.68 31.08 15.17
CA VAL A 190 52.97 29.89 14.35
C VAL A 190 54.24 30.12 13.54
N LYS A 191 55.24 29.26 13.74
CA LYS A 191 56.44 29.21 12.89
C LYS A 191 56.31 28.02 11.95
N LEU A 192 56.40 28.27 10.64
CA LEU A 192 56.42 27.20 9.64
C LEU A 192 57.84 26.68 9.45
N ASN A 193 57.95 25.39 9.13
CA ASN A 193 59.22 24.72 8.84
C ASN A 193 59.67 24.92 7.37
N TYR A 194 59.01 25.83 6.63
CA TYR A 194 59.29 26.19 5.24
C TYR A 194 59.01 27.68 4.99
N THR A 195 59.68 28.25 3.99
CA THR A 195 59.57 29.67 3.65
C THR A 195 58.32 29.94 2.81
N ILE A 196 57.45 30.83 3.29
CA ILE A 196 56.39 31.42 2.47
C ILE A 196 57.03 32.54 1.62
N PRO A 197 56.77 32.65 0.30
CA PRO A 197 57.23 33.80 -0.50
C PRO A 197 56.75 35.12 0.11
N GLY A 198 57.49 36.22 -0.11
CA GLY A 198 57.43 37.49 0.65
C GLY A 198 56.10 38.23 0.78
N ASN A 199 54.99 37.70 0.26
CA ASN A 199 53.64 38.14 0.56
C ASN A 199 52.97 37.00 1.32
N LYS A 200 52.50 37.25 2.55
CA LYS A 200 52.10 36.30 3.62
C LYS A 200 51.01 35.23 3.28
N THR A 201 50.83 34.88 2.02
CA THR A 201 49.98 33.82 1.49
C THR A 201 50.81 32.58 1.14
N VAL A 202 50.39 31.42 1.65
CA VAL A 202 50.93 30.12 1.19
C VAL A 202 50.52 29.96 -0.26
N ILE A 203 51.48 29.95 -1.18
CA ILE A 203 51.30 29.42 -2.53
C ILE A 203 52.00 28.05 -2.50
N PRO A 204 51.30 26.91 -2.33
CA PRO A 204 51.87 25.62 -2.62
C PRO A 204 52.32 25.67 -4.09
N LYS A 205 53.59 25.36 -4.35
CA LYS A 205 54.03 25.06 -5.70
C LYS A 205 53.25 23.83 -6.16
N VAL A 206 52.17 24.02 -6.90
CA VAL A 206 51.54 22.95 -7.66
C VAL A 206 52.61 22.52 -8.66
N LYS A 207 53.28 21.39 -8.40
CA LYS A 207 53.93 20.66 -9.49
C LYS A 207 52.79 20.19 -10.38
N LEU A 208 52.47 20.99 -11.41
CA LEU A 208 51.68 20.53 -12.53
C LEU A 208 52.34 19.22 -12.99
N PRO A 209 51.61 18.08 -13.04
CA PRO A 209 52.15 16.90 -13.67
C PRO A 209 52.51 17.30 -15.10
N VAL A 210 53.78 17.16 -15.44
CA VAL A 210 54.26 17.33 -16.81
C VAL A 210 53.52 16.29 -17.63
N LEU A 211 52.51 16.71 -18.39
CA LEU A 211 51.93 15.92 -19.46
C LEU A 211 53.08 15.61 -20.42
N LYS A 212 53.58 14.37 -20.37
CA LYS A 212 54.50 13.88 -21.39
C LYS A 212 53.78 13.99 -22.73
N PRO A 213 54.37 14.62 -23.76
CA PRO A 213 53.81 14.53 -25.09
C PRO A 213 53.78 13.05 -25.49
N SER A 214 52.59 12.57 -25.85
CA SER A 214 52.41 11.30 -26.53
C SER A 214 53.19 11.37 -27.84
N GLY A 215 54.39 10.80 -27.83
CA GLY A 215 55.20 10.60 -29.02
C GLY A 215 54.45 9.65 -29.95
N SER A 216 54.08 10.16 -31.12
CA SER A 216 53.76 9.39 -32.30
C SER A 216 55.02 8.66 -32.76
N GLY A 217 54.99 7.33 -32.66
CA GLY A 217 55.90 6.39 -33.30
C GLY A 217 55.08 5.25 -33.87
#